data_AF-A0A0D2P104-F1
#
_entry.id   AF-A0A0D2P104-F1
#
_cell.length_a   1.000
_cell.length_b   1.000
_cell.length_c   1.000
_cell.angle_alpha   90.00
_cell.angle_beta   90.00
_cell.angle_gamma   90.00
#
_symmetry.space_group_name_H-M   'P 1'
#
loop_
_entity.id
_entity.type
_entity.pdbx_description
1 polymer ?
#
loop_
_entity_poly.entity_id
_entity_poly.type
_entity_poly.pdbx_seq_one_letter_code
_entity_poly.pdbx_strand_id
1 'polypeptide(L)'
;MIYRPGETDRVPDKVNEQFSTQSETKAPELSSTQPSHGILNDFDMASTRKEDGSINSDNGHHHHITGTRPFMALDLLGPRRPSTPAVHLYRHDLESFFYILIWAATHYKYSTGALISVPKLNTWNGEEAFDHKSAFILSMDTEYLKETHCLPEFYDIWDSWITPLFEMFGEGRRGAISAASRKKTDYDLTTYNGRITFETFMAAIGETPRGLNPASDTA
;
A
#
# COMPACT_ATOMS: atom_id res chain seq x y z
N MET A 1 6.31 -1.64 9.25
CA MET A 1 7.50 -1.93 10.06
C MET A 1 7.50 -0.94 11.22
N ILE A 2 7.39 -1.39 12.47
CA ILE A 2 7.47 -0.49 13.63
C ILE A 2 8.94 -0.46 14.03
N TYR A 3 9.59 0.70 13.91
CA TYR A 3 10.97 0.89 14.36
C TYR A 3 11.02 0.77 15.90
N ARG A 4 11.94 -0.04 16.41
CA ARG A 4 12.19 -0.24 17.84
C ARG A 4 13.64 0.15 18.14
N PRO A 5 13.89 1.29 18.83
CA PRO A 5 15.24 1.72 19.17
C PRO A 5 16.01 0.64 19.95
N GLY A 6 17.25 0.36 19.57
CA GLY A 6 18.13 -0.65 20.17
C GLY A 6 18.05 -2.06 19.54
N GLU A 7 16.93 -2.46 18.93
CA GLU A 7 16.81 -3.76 18.24
C GLU A 7 17.19 -3.68 16.76
N THR A 8 16.77 -2.60 16.09
CA THR A 8 17.07 -2.33 14.68
C THR A 8 18.41 -1.64 14.46
N ASP A 9 19.10 -1.27 15.53
CA ASP A 9 20.39 -0.54 15.49
C ASP A 9 21.61 -1.47 15.36
N ARG A 10 21.40 -2.76 15.04
CA ARG A 10 22.51 -3.68 14.77
C ARG A 10 23.24 -3.25 13.50
N VAL A 11 24.41 -2.68 13.69
CA VAL A 11 25.40 -2.43 12.64
C VAL A 11 25.70 -3.78 11.95
N PRO A 12 25.49 -3.90 10.62
CA PRO A 12 25.86 -5.11 9.90
C PRO A 12 27.36 -5.36 10.06
N ASP A 13 27.74 -6.61 10.36
CA ASP A 13 29.13 -7.02 10.34
C ASP A 13 29.78 -6.64 9.00
N LYS A 14 31.04 -6.15 9.10
CA LYS A 14 31.84 -5.56 8.03
C LYS A 14 31.51 -6.07 6.63
N VAL A 15 31.03 -5.16 5.79
CA VAL A 15 30.94 -5.35 4.34
C VAL A 15 32.33 -5.68 3.80
N ASN A 16 32.46 -6.84 3.15
CA ASN A 16 33.70 -7.25 2.51
C ASN A 16 33.90 -6.41 1.23
N GLU A 17 34.71 -5.35 1.32
CA GLU A 17 35.07 -4.47 0.20
C GLU A 17 36.05 -5.18 -0.78
N GLN A 18 35.57 -6.18 -1.51
CA GLN A 18 36.28 -6.71 -2.67
C GLN A 18 35.32 -7.07 -3.80
N PHE A 19 34.60 -6.08 -4.31
CA PHE A 19 33.94 -6.17 -5.61
C PHE A 19 34.05 -4.85 -6.35
N SER A 20 35.27 -4.51 -6.78
CA SER A 20 35.51 -3.53 -7.84
C SER A 20 36.90 -3.74 -8.45
N THR A 21 36.99 -4.71 -9.35
CA THR A 21 37.95 -4.67 -10.46
C THR A 21 37.21 -5.05 -11.72
N GLN A 22 37.15 -4.12 -12.67
CA GLN A 22 36.52 -4.28 -13.98
C GLN A 22 37.23 -5.39 -14.77
N SER A 23 36.45 -6.24 -15.44
CA SER A 23 36.85 -6.90 -16.68
C SER A 23 35.64 -7.00 -17.60
N GLU A 24 35.79 -6.50 -18.83
CA GLU A 24 34.81 -6.62 -19.90
C GLU A 24 34.51 -8.10 -20.25
N THR A 25 33.35 -8.29 -20.88
CA THR A 25 32.81 -9.47 -21.60
C THR A 25 31.99 -10.54 -20.86
N LYS A 26 30.84 -10.81 -21.51
CA LYS A 26 29.73 -11.75 -21.29
C LYS A 26 28.70 -11.38 -20.22
N ALA A 27 27.48 -11.13 -20.71
CA ALA A 27 26.26 -11.10 -19.91
C ALA A 27 26.21 -12.35 -19.02
N PRO A 28 26.04 -12.22 -17.69
CA PRO A 28 25.92 -13.37 -16.83
C PRO A 28 24.58 -14.05 -17.13
N GLU A 29 24.64 -15.34 -17.49
CA GLU A 29 23.47 -16.22 -17.42
C GLU A 29 22.90 -16.11 -16.00
N LEU A 30 21.66 -15.65 -15.89
CA LEU A 30 20.88 -15.64 -14.66
C LEU A 30 20.55 -17.09 -14.27
N SER A 31 21.52 -17.83 -13.72
CA SER A 31 21.33 -19.22 -13.24
C SER A 31 21.62 -19.39 -11.75
N SER A 32 21.20 -18.42 -10.92
CA SER A 32 21.05 -18.64 -9.48
C SER A 32 19.72 -18.07 -8.97
N THR A 33 18.83 -18.93 -8.49
CA THR A 33 17.57 -18.57 -7.80
C THR A 33 17.86 -18.09 -6.39
N GLN A 34 18.66 -17.03 -6.25
CA GLN A 34 18.70 -16.26 -5.02
C GLN A 34 17.33 -15.58 -4.86
N PRO A 35 16.67 -15.67 -3.70
CA PRO A 35 15.43 -14.96 -3.48
C PRO A 35 15.65 -13.46 -3.68
N SER A 36 14.78 -12.81 -4.44
CA SER A 36 14.77 -11.35 -4.51
C SER A 36 14.32 -10.78 -3.16
N HIS A 37 15.01 -9.74 -2.70
CA HIS A 37 14.68 -9.03 -1.47
C HIS A 37 14.30 -7.60 -1.81
N GLY A 38 13.08 -7.21 -1.43
CA GLY A 38 12.63 -5.82 -1.50
C GLY A 38 13.06 -5.05 -0.25
N ILE A 39 13.54 -3.82 -0.42
CA ILE A 39 13.88 -2.90 0.67
C ILE A 39 13.04 -1.64 0.48
N LEU A 40 12.22 -1.31 1.49
CA LEU A 40 11.51 -0.03 1.52
C LEU A 40 12.48 1.08 1.91
N ASN A 41 12.50 2.16 1.13
CA ASN A 41 13.33 3.34 1.36
C ASN A 41 12.47 4.61 1.38
N ASP A 42 13.14 5.77 1.47
CA ASP A 42 12.53 7.10 1.38
C ASP A 42 11.50 7.39 2.48
N PHE A 43 12.00 7.65 3.68
CA PHE A 43 11.20 7.93 4.87
C PHE A 43 11.02 9.43 5.13
N ASP A 44 11.32 10.30 4.15
CA ASP A 44 11.29 11.77 4.32
C ASP A 44 9.87 12.29 4.62
N MET A 45 8.84 11.58 4.15
CA MET A 45 7.43 11.88 4.41
C MET A 45 6.81 11.03 5.54
N ALA A 46 7.61 10.22 6.24
CA ALA A 46 7.10 9.37 7.31
C ALA A 46 6.66 10.19 8.53
N SER A 47 5.56 9.78 9.15
CA SER A 47 5.05 10.39 10.39
C SER A 47 5.30 9.48 11.58
N THR A 48 5.69 10.05 12.73
CA THR A 48 5.89 9.28 13.96
C THR A 48 4.57 9.13 14.72
N ARG A 49 4.30 7.92 15.22
CA ARG A 49 3.17 7.65 16.12
C ARG A 49 3.63 7.82 17.56
N LYS A 50 2.94 8.65 18.33
CA LYS A 50 3.14 8.81 19.77
C LYS A 50 2.66 7.59 20.54
N GLU A 51 3.11 7.45 21.79
CA GLU A 51 2.70 6.39 22.70
C GLU A 51 1.19 6.36 22.97
N ASP A 52 0.54 7.53 22.99
CA ASP A 52 -0.92 7.67 23.14
C ASP A 52 -1.71 7.27 21.87
N GLY A 53 -1.00 6.84 20.83
CA GLY A 53 -1.56 6.43 19.55
C GLY A 53 -1.86 7.57 18.58
N SER A 54 -1.68 8.83 18.99
CA SER A 54 -1.80 9.99 18.11
C SER A 54 -0.61 10.11 17.17
N ILE A 55 -0.80 10.80 16.04
CA ILE A 55 0.25 10.98 15.03
C ILE A 55 0.85 12.37 15.22
N ASN A 56 2.18 12.43 15.35
CA ASN A 56 2.92 13.69 15.37
C ASN A 56 2.66 14.43 14.06
N SER A 57 1.80 15.43 14.15
CA SER A 57 1.40 16.29 13.04
C SER A 57 2.05 17.66 13.21
N ASP A 58 3.30 17.70 13.69
CA ASP A 58 4.00 18.94 14.10
C ASP A 58 4.22 19.94 12.95
N ASN A 59 3.84 19.57 11.74
CA ASN A 59 3.82 20.50 10.63
C ASN A 59 2.44 21.16 10.52
N GLY A 60 2.30 22.31 11.19
CA GLY A 60 1.28 23.34 10.89
C GLY A 60 1.34 23.88 9.46
N HIS A 61 2.20 23.32 8.62
CA HIS A 61 2.15 23.47 7.18
C HIS A 61 1.34 22.31 6.62
N HIS A 62 0.17 22.68 6.11
CA HIS A 62 -0.49 22.08 4.97
C HIS A 62 0.51 21.95 3.80
N HIS A 63 1.54 21.12 3.93
CA HIS A 63 2.28 20.62 2.80
C HIS A 63 1.21 20.00 1.92
N HIS A 64 0.94 20.67 0.80
CA HIS A 64 0.24 20.11 -0.34
C HIS A 64 0.53 18.61 -0.33
N ILE A 65 -0.51 17.78 -0.17
CA ILE A 65 -0.37 16.33 -0.17
C ILE A 65 0.33 15.99 -1.48
N THR A 66 1.65 15.84 -1.40
CA THR A 66 2.58 15.72 -2.51
C THR A 66 2.87 14.25 -2.57
N GLY A 67 1.92 13.51 -3.13
CA GLY A 67 2.05 12.09 -3.34
C GLY A 67 1.88 11.76 -4.81
N THR A 68 2.34 10.57 -5.19
CA THR A 68 2.07 10.02 -6.52
C THR A 68 0.60 9.64 -6.59
N ARG A 69 -0.22 10.43 -7.29
CA ARG A 69 -1.69 10.30 -7.34
C ARG A 69 -2.23 8.87 -7.56
N PRO A 70 -1.63 8.05 -8.46
CA PRO A 70 -2.00 6.65 -8.59
C PRO A 70 -1.94 5.84 -7.30
N PHE A 71 -1.09 6.20 -6.35
CA PHE A 71 -0.87 5.46 -5.10
C PHE A 71 -1.41 6.20 -3.87
N MET A 72 -1.89 7.44 -4.01
CA MET A 72 -2.50 8.14 -2.88
C MET A 72 -3.85 7.50 -2.49
N ALA A 73 -4.06 7.33 -1.18
CA ALA A 73 -5.35 6.94 -0.63
C ALA A 73 -6.43 7.97 -1.01
N LEU A 74 -7.65 7.50 -1.23
CA LEU A 74 -8.75 8.37 -1.69
C LEU A 74 -9.08 9.51 -0.73
N ASP A 75 -8.94 9.30 0.59
CA ASP A 75 -9.18 10.35 1.59
C ASP A 75 -8.18 11.52 1.46
N LEU A 76 -7.03 11.28 0.80
CA LEU A 76 -5.99 12.26 0.54
C LEU A 76 -6.13 12.93 -0.84
N LEU A 77 -6.99 12.39 -1.72
CA LEU A 77 -7.24 12.91 -3.07
C LEU A 77 -8.46 13.85 -3.14
N GLY A 78 -9.46 13.62 -2.30
CA GLY A 78 -10.73 14.34 -2.35
C GLY A 78 -10.72 15.69 -1.62
N PRO A 79 -11.79 16.51 -1.81
CA PRO A 79 -11.96 17.71 -1.03
C PRO A 79 -12.04 17.37 0.46
N ARG A 80 -11.32 18.11 1.30
CA ARG A 80 -11.39 17.95 2.77
C ARG A 80 -12.83 18.12 3.23
N ARG A 81 -13.42 17.05 3.76
CA ARG A 81 -14.74 17.07 4.43
C ARG A 81 -14.52 17.09 5.94
N PRO A 82 -15.52 17.52 6.74
CA PRO A 82 -15.44 17.42 8.21
C PRO A 82 -15.17 16.00 8.71
N SER A 83 -15.55 14.99 7.92
CA SER A 83 -15.31 13.56 8.20
C SER A 83 -13.98 13.03 7.65
N THR A 84 -13.22 13.82 6.89
CA THR A 84 -11.93 13.39 6.35
C THR A 84 -10.86 13.57 7.44
N PRO A 85 -10.05 12.55 7.74
CA PRO A 85 -8.97 12.70 8.70
C PRO A 85 -8.06 13.88 8.31
N ALA A 86 -7.76 14.74 9.29
CA ALA A 86 -6.83 15.85 9.08
C ALA A 86 -5.37 15.40 8.95
N VAL A 87 -5.10 14.13 9.26
CA VAL A 87 -3.78 13.49 9.35
C VAL A 87 -3.70 12.29 8.41
N HIS A 88 -2.49 11.96 7.97
CA HIS A 88 -2.20 10.71 7.27
C HIS A 88 -2.26 9.55 8.27
N LEU A 89 -3.11 8.56 8.02
CA LEU A 89 -3.34 7.42 8.90
C LEU A 89 -2.65 6.17 8.34
N TYR A 90 -2.35 5.20 9.20
CA TYR A 90 -1.77 3.92 8.77
C TYR A 90 -2.61 3.20 7.70
N ARG A 91 -3.95 3.28 7.77
CA ARG A 91 -4.82 2.72 6.72
C ARG A 91 -4.62 3.36 5.34
N HIS A 92 -4.09 4.58 5.26
CA HIS A 92 -3.75 5.22 3.99
C HIS A 92 -2.53 4.57 3.35
N ASP A 93 -1.55 4.11 4.15
CA ASP A 93 -0.42 3.32 3.64
C ASP A 93 -0.88 1.95 3.12
N LEU A 94 -1.83 1.31 3.82
CA LEU A 94 -2.44 0.05 3.36
C LEU A 94 -3.20 0.24 2.04
N GLU A 95 -3.99 1.31 1.93
CA GLU A 95 -4.71 1.66 0.68
C GLU A 95 -3.72 1.99 -0.46
N SER A 96 -2.60 2.64 -0.14
CA SER A 96 -1.53 2.92 -1.09
C SER A 96 -0.90 1.64 -1.63
N PHE A 97 -0.56 0.70 -0.75
CA PHE A 97 0.00 -0.59 -1.14
C PHE A 97 -0.97 -1.40 -2.01
N PHE A 98 -2.27 -1.38 -1.68
CA PHE A 98 -3.30 -1.98 -2.54
C PHE A 98 -3.30 -1.38 -3.95
N TYR A 99 -3.18 -0.06 -4.09
CA TYR A 99 -3.08 0.57 -5.41
C TYR A 99 -1.79 0.22 -6.15
N ILE A 100 -0.67 0.01 -5.43
CA ILE A 100 0.57 -0.49 -6.03
C ILE A 100 0.37 -1.89 -6.61
N LEU A 101 -0.32 -2.80 -5.90
CA LEU A 101 -0.61 -4.15 -6.40
C LEU A 101 -1.41 -4.10 -7.71
N ILE A 102 -2.46 -3.28 -7.78
CA ILE A 102 -3.26 -3.10 -9.00
C ILE A 102 -2.38 -2.54 -10.12
N TRP A 103 -1.57 -1.53 -9.84
CA TRP A 103 -0.71 -0.90 -10.83
C TRP A 103 0.32 -1.87 -11.38
N ALA A 104 0.99 -2.64 -10.51
CA ALA A 104 1.94 -3.67 -10.89
C ALA A 104 1.27 -4.74 -11.77
N ALA A 105 0.13 -5.28 -11.31
CA ALA A 105 -0.57 -6.36 -12.00
C ALA A 105 -1.10 -5.98 -13.40
N THR A 106 -1.28 -4.69 -13.67
CA THR A 106 -1.86 -4.21 -14.94
C THR A 106 -0.85 -3.52 -15.85
N HIS A 107 0.21 -2.92 -15.29
CA HIS A 107 1.18 -2.13 -16.06
C HIS A 107 2.55 -2.79 -16.13
N TYR A 108 2.97 -3.62 -15.17
CA TYR A 108 4.35 -4.09 -15.12
C TYR A 108 4.50 -5.47 -15.75
N LYS A 109 5.04 -5.53 -16.97
CA LYS A 109 5.38 -6.80 -17.62
C LYS A 109 6.76 -7.26 -17.16
N TYR A 110 6.78 -8.06 -16.08
CA TYR A 110 7.95 -8.64 -15.43
C TYR A 110 8.87 -9.36 -16.43
N SER A 111 8.29 -10.14 -17.34
CA SER A 111 9.05 -10.89 -18.36
C SER A 111 9.92 -10.02 -19.27
N THR A 112 9.58 -8.74 -19.45
CA THR A 112 10.33 -7.81 -20.30
C THR A 112 10.80 -6.55 -19.56
N GLY A 113 10.50 -6.43 -18.26
CA GLY A 113 10.70 -5.21 -17.47
C GLY A 113 9.96 -3.98 -18.02
N ALA A 114 8.93 -4.17 -18.86
CA ALA A 114 8.28 -3.08 -19.58
C ALA A 114 7.07 -2.54 -18.81
N LEU A 115 6.85 -1.22 -18.88
CA LEU A 115 5.62 -0.59 -18.43
C LEU A 115 4.63 -0.48 -19.59
N ILE A 116 3.47 -1.12 -19.44
CA ILE A 116 2.35 -1.08 -20.35
C ILE A 116 1.39 0.00 -19.88
N SER A 117 0.86 0.79 -20.80
CA SER A 117 -0.17 1.78 -20.50
C SER A 117 -1.54 1.12 -20.46
N VAL A 118 -2.28 1.29 -19.36
CA VAL A 118 -3.69 0.88 -19.26
C VAL A 118 -4.55 2.15 -19.20
N PRO A 119 -5.12 2.61 -20.33
CA PRO A 119 -5.82 3.90 -20.42
C PRO A 119 -6.91 4.09 -19.36
N LYS A 120 -7.61 3.02 -18.97
CA LYS A 120 -8.63 3.05 -17.92
C LYS A 120 -8.07 3.54 -16.58
N LEU A 121 -6.87 3.08 -16.21
CA LEU A 121 -6.20 3.40 -14.95
C LEU A 121 -5.33 4.66 -15.03
N ASN A 122 -4.98 5.11 -16.24
CA ASN A 122 -4.28 6.39 -16.42
C ASN A 122 -5.05 7.59 -15.86
N THR A 123 -6.37 7.49 -15.75
CA THR A 123 -7.24 8.49 -15.11
C THR A 123 -6.86 8.78 -13.66
N TRP A 124 -6.18 7.86 -12.98
CA TRP A 124 -5.69 8.05 -11.60
C TRP A 124 -4.51 9.01 -11.49
N ASN A 125 -3.89 9.41 -12.60
CA ASN A 125 -2.83 10.42 -12.61
C ASN A 125 -3.41 11.86 -12.57
N GLY A 126 -4.66 12.03 -12.99
CA GLY A 126 -5.29 13.33 -13.22
C GLY A 126 -5.94 13.95 -11.98
N GLU A 127 -6.52 15.14 -12.16
CA GLU A 127 -7.23 15.86 -11.08
C GLU A 127 -8.47 15.12 -10.61
N GLU A 128 -9.07 14.35 -11.51
CA GLU A 128 -10.24 13.52 -11.27
C GLU A 128 -9.90 12.17 -10.62
N ALA A 129 -8.68 11.96 -10.13
CA ALA A 129 -8.25 10.69 -9.56
C ALA A 129 -9.17 10.23 -8.41
N PHE A 130 -9.68 11.18 -7.60
CA PHE A 130 -10.63 10.88 -6.52
C PHE A 130 -11.90 10.21 -7.05
N ASP A 131 -12.53 10.77 -8.08
CA ASP A 131 -13.80 10.24 -8.59
C ASP A 131 -13.59 8.89 -9.28
N HIS A 132 -12.52 8.75 -10.06
CA HIS A 132 -12.20 7.51 -10.76
C HIS A 132 -11.87 6.36 -9.80
N LYS A 133 -11.06 6.63 -8.76
CA LYS A 133 -10.75 5.62 -7.73
C LYS A 133 -11.96 5.29 -6.86
N SER A 134 -12.82 6.29 -6.58
CA SER A 134 -14.04 6.06 -5.80
C SER A 134 -15.02 5.16 -6.57
N ALA A 135 -15.22 5.45 -7.86
CA ALA A 135 -16.01 4.60 -8.74
C ALA A 135 -15.40 3.19 -8.85
N PHE A 136 -14.07 3.11 -9.00
CA PHE A 136 -13.35 1.85 -9.05
C PHE A 136 -13.63 0.98 -7.82
N ILE A 137 -13.37 1.46 -6.60
CA ILE A 137 -13.53 0.68 -5.36
C ILE A 137 -15.01 0.32 -5.09
N LEU A 138 -15.94 1.22 -5.41
CA LEU A 138 -17.34 1.04 -5.01
C LEU A 138 -18.18 0.25 -6.01
N SER A 139 -17.83 0.28 -7.29
CA SER A 139 -18.72 -0.18 -8.37
C SER A 139 -18.07 -1.09 -9.41
N MET A 140 -16.75 -1.24 -9.42
CA MET A 140 -16.10 -2.05 -10.44
C MET A 140 -16.21 -3.55 -10.15
N ASP A 141 -16.38 -4.33 -11.21
CA ASP A 141 -16.30 -5.78 -11.16
C ASP A 141 -14.82 -6.19 -11.24
N THR A 142 -14.36 -6.86 -10.19
CA THR A 142 -12.95 -7.27 -10.06
C THR A 142 -12.60 -8.36 -11.07
N GLU A 143 -13.54 -9.24 -11.41
CA GLU A 143 -13.31 -10.33 -12.37
C GLU A 143 -13.18 -9.76 -13.78
N TYR A 144 -14.09 -8.86 -14.16
CA TYR A 144 -13.98 -8.14 -15.43
C TYR A 144 -12.66 -7.40 -15.57
N LEU A 145 -12.18 -6.72 -14.51
CA LEU A 145 -10.87 -6.05 -14.53
C LEU A 145 -9.72 -7.03 -14.72
N LYS A 146 -9.77 -8.17 -14.04
CA LYS A 146 -8.77 -9.22 -14.15
C LYS A 146 -8.68 -9.70 -15.60
N GLU A 147 -9.81 -10.11 -16.17
CA GLU A 147 -9.88 -10.64 -17.53
C GLU A 147 -9.43 -9.63 -18.59
N THR A 148 -9.66 -8.33 -18.36
CA THR A 148 -9.40 -7.30 -19.37
C THR A 148 -8.03 -6.63 -19.24
N HIS A 149 -7.47 -6.56 -18.03
CA HIS A 149 -6.33 -5.70 -17.76
C HIS A 149 -5.22 -6.37 -16.94
N CYS A 150 -5.49 -7.45 -16.22
CA CYS A 150 -4.45 -8.12 -15.46
C CYS A 150 -3.49 -8.85 -16.41
N LEU A 151 -2.20 -8.71 -16.15
CA LEU A 151 -1.17 -9.46 -16.85
C LEU A 151 -1.18 -10.91 -16.32
N PRO A 152 -1.08 -11.93 -17.20
CA PRO A 152 -1.21 -13.35 -16.79
C PRO A 152 -0.30 -13.77 -15.62
N GLU A 153 0.90 -13.20 -15.55
CA GLU A 153 1.88 -13.45 -14.49
C GLU A 153 1.47 -12.94 -13.10
N PHE A 154 0.39 -12.15 -13.00
CA PHE A 154 -0.17 -11.66 -11.74
C PHE A 154 -1.54 -12.27 -11.41
N TYR A 155 -2.04 -13.27 -12.17
CA TYR A 155 -3.37 -13.84 -11.92
C TYR A 155 -3.50 -14.41 -10.50
N ASP A 156 -2.49 -15.13 -10.02
CA ASP A 156 -2.50 -15.69 -8.67
C ASP A 156 -2.51 -14.60 -7.59
N ILE A 157 -1.72 -13.54 -7.78
CA ILE A 157 -1.71 -12.37 -6.88
C ILE A 157 -3.04 -11.61 -6.96
N TRP A 158 -3.65 -11.55 -8.13
CA TRP A 158 -4.95 -10.92 -8.29
C TRP A 158 -6.00 -11.64 -7.45
N ASP A 159 -6.07 -12.96 -7.56
CA ASP A 159 -7.05 -13.77 -6.83
C ASP A 159 -6.76 -13.83 -5.34
N SER A 160 -5.51 -14.02 -4.95
CA SER A 160 -5.14 -14.22 -3.55
C SER A 160 -5.05 -12.92 -2.76
N TRP A 161 -4.66 -11.80 -3.38
CA TRP A 161 -4.40 -10.54 -2.67
C TRP A 161 -5.30 -9.40 -3.15
N ILE A 162 -5.37 -9.15 -4.46
CA ILE A 162 -6.09 -7.96 -4.98
C ILE A 162 -7.59 -8.08 -4.75
N THR A 163 -8.21 -9.23 -5.06
CA THR A 163 -9.66 -9.43 -4.91
C THR A 163 -10.11 -9.30 -3.45
N PRO A 164 -9.50 -9.99 -2.46
CA PRO A 164 -9.87 -9.82 -1.05
C PRO A 164 -9.67 -8.39 -0.52
N LEU A 165 -8.59 -7.72 -0.94
CA LEU A 165 -8.35 -6.33 -0.56
C LEU A 165 -9.36 -5.38 -1.21
N PHE A 166 -9.71 -5.59 -2.48
CA PHE A 166 -10.72 -4.81 -3.18
C PHE A 166 -12.06 -4.87 -2.42
N GLU A 167 -12.47 -6.07 -2.00
CA GLU A 167 -13.66 -6.27 -1.18
C GLU A 167 -13.54 -5.56 0.17
N MET A 168 -12.43 -5.75 0.90
CA MET A 168 -12.19 -5.12 2.20
C MET A 168 -12.28 -3.59 2.14
N PHE A 169 -11.54 -2.97 1.22
CA PHE A 169 -11.56 -1.51 1.06
C PHE A 169 -12.95 -1.04 0.64
N GLY A 170 -13.60 -1.74 -0.30
CA GLY A 170 -14.97 -1.44 -0.73
C GLY A 170 -15.97 -1.48 0.40
N GLU A 171 -15.95 -2.52 1.23
CA GLU A 171 -16.81 -2.66 2.40
C GLU A 171 -16.54 -1.58 3.45
N GLY A 172 -15.27 -1.31 3.76
CA GLY A 172 -14.88 -0.25 4.68
C GLY A 172 -15.42 1.12 4.23
N ARG A 173 -15.32 1.42 2.93
CA ARG A 173 -15.88 2.65 2.34
C ARG A 173 -17.39 2.69 2.40
N ARG A 174 -18.09 1.62 2.00
CA ARG A 174 -19.57 1.53 2.09
C ARG A 174 -20.05 1.69 3.54
N GLY A 175 -19.33 1.10 4.49
CA GLY A 175 -19.57 1.24 5.93
C GLY A 175 -19.48 2.69 6.39
N ALA A 176 -18.41 3.39 6.00
CA ALA A 176 -18.21 4.80 6.35
C ALA A 176 -19.30 5.70 5.73
N ILE A 177 -19.65 5.47 4.46
CA ILE A 177 -20.74 6.20 3.78
C ILE A 177 -22.08 5.96 4.50
N SER A 178 -22.38 4.72 4.88
CA SER A 178 -23.60 4.35 5.61
C SER A 178 -23.64 4.97 7.00
N ALA A 179 -22.51 5.03 7.70
CA ALA A 179 -22.42 5.67 9.01
C ALA A 179 -22.65 7.18 8.92
N ALA A 180 -22.05 7.83 7.93
CA ALA A 180 -22.25 9.25 7.67
C ALA A 180 -23.72 9.58 7.32
N SER A 181 -24.36 8.79 6.45
CA SER A 181 -25.76 9.01 6.07
C SER A 181 -26.72 8.84 7.25
N ARG A 182 -26.39 7.95 8.18
CA ARG A 182 -27.12 7.73 9.43
C ARG A 182 -26.70 8.64 10.58
N LYS A 183 -25.74 9.56 10.36
CA LYS A 183 -25.18 10.47 11.37
C LYS A 183 -24.68 9.74 12.62
N LYS A 184 -24.07 8.57 12.44
CA LYS A 184 -23.44 7.83 13.54
C LYS A 184 -22.24 8.61 14.07
N THR A 185 -22.23 8.88 15.37
CA THR A 185 -21.16 9.62 16.04
C THR A 185 -20.08 8.72 16.63
N ASP A 186 -20.34 7.42 16.73
CA ASP A 186 -19.49 6.38 17.32
C ASP A 186 -18.71 5.57 16.27
N TYR A 187 -18.80 5.95 14.98
CA TYR A 187 -18.09 5.25 13.91
C TYR A 187 -16.61 5.64 13.90
N ASP A 188 -15.74 4.64 14.06
CA ASP A 188 -14.30 4.80 13.94
C ASP A 188 -13.88 4.95 12.46
N LEU A 189 -13.68 6.19 12.05
CA LEU A 189 -13.15 6.54 10.73
C LEU A 189 -11.65 6.27 10.58
N THR A 190 -10.94 5.99 11.67
CA THR A 190 -9.49 5.76 11.63
C THR A 190 -9.15 4.38 11.09
N THR A 191 -9.99 3.38 11.35
CA THR A 191 -9.84 2.00 10.86
C THR A 191 -11.06 1.49 10.08
N TYR A 192 -12.04 2.36 9.82
CA TYR A 192 -13.35 1.98 9.29
C TYR A 192 -14.02 0.88 10.15
N ASN A 193 -14.17 1.15 11.45
CA ASN A 193 -14.70 0.21 12.45
C ASN A 193 -13.94 -1.13 12.50
N GLY A 194 -12.61 -1.05 12.56
CA GLY A 194 -11.72 -2.21 12.67
C GLY A 194 -11.58 -3.02 11.38
N ARG A 195 -12.15 -2.56 10.26
CA ARG A 195 -12.09 -3.29 8.98
C ARG A 195 -10.74 -3.16 8.29
N ILE A 196 -10.08 -2.03 8.46
CA ILE A 196 -8.78 -1.73 7.84
C ILE A 196 -7.75 -1.49 8.94
N THR A 197 -7.14 -2.57 9.38
CA THR A 197 -5.94 -2.59 10.24
C THR A 197 -4.86 -3.43 9.57
N PHE A 198 -3.66 -3.46 10.14
CA PHE A 198 -2.61 -4.35 9.64
C PHE A 198 -3.04 -5.81 9.71
N GLU A 199 -3.65 -6.21 10.83
CA GLU A 199 -4.06 -7.59 11.10
C GLU A 199 -5.15 -8.05 10.14
N THR A 200 -6.19 -7.21 9.91
CA THR A 200 -7.24 -7.57 8.96
C THR A 200 -6.72 -7.61 7.54
N PHE A 201 -5.83 -6.68 7.16
CA PHE A 201 -5.16 -6.66 5.86
C PHE A 201 -4.41 -7.97 5.60
N MET A 202 -3.55 -8.36 6.56
CA MET A 202 -2.73 -9.58 6.46
C MET A 202 -3.60 -10.83 6.44
N ALA A 203 -4.66 -10.87 7.24
CA ALA A 203 -5.64 -11.95 7.22
C ALA A 203 -6.35 -12.07 5.86
N ALA A 204 -6.70 -10.95 5.22
CA ALA A 204 -7.39 -10.99 3.93
C ALA A 204 -6.51 -11.49 2.78
N ILE A 205 -5.20 -11.20 2.80
CA ILE A 205 -4.27 -11.74 1.81
C ILE A 205 -3.73 -13.13 2.17
N GLY A 206 -4.15 -13.69 3.31
CA GLY A 206 -3.73 -15.02 3.77
C GLY A 206 -2.27 -15.11 4.21
N GLU A 207 -1.62 -13.99 4.51
CA GLU A 207 -0.19 -13.94 4.84
C GLU A 207 0.05 -13.78 6.35
N THR A 208 1.10 -14.42 6.84
CA THR A 208 1.56 -14.21 8.22
C THR A 208 2.66 -13.14 8.24
N PRO A 209 2.53 -12.07 9.03
CA PRO A 209 3.56 -11.04 9.14
C PRO A 209 4.92 -11.62 9.51
N ARG A 210 5.94 -11.34 8.70
CA ARG A 210 7.32 -11.72 9.02
C ARG A 210 7.83 -10.85 10.18
N GLY A 211 8.45 -11.48 11.17
CA GLY A 211 9.05 -10.78 12.32
C GLY A 211 8.08 -10.38 13.44
N LEU A 212 6.79 -10.71 13.32
CA LEU A 212 5.83 -10.63 14.42
C LEU A 212 5.42 -12.06 14.78
N ASN A 213 6.21 -12.73 15.60
CA ASN A 213 5.81 -14.02 16.17
C ASN A 213 4.96 -13.73 17.41
N PRO A 214 3.66 -14.08 17.45
CA PRO A 214 2.85 -13.92 18.66
C PRO A 214 3.38 -14.75 19.85
N ALA A 215 4.21 -15.77 19.58
CA ALA A 215 4.84 -16.59 20.61
C ALA A 215 5.98 -15.90 21.37
N SER A 216 6.51 -14.76 20.90
CA SER A 216 7.58 -14.03 21.59
C SER A 216 7.11 -12.83 22.42
N ASP A 217 5.84 -12.44 22.32
CA ASP A 217 5.27 -11.30 23.07
C ASP A 217 4.57 -11.74 24.39
N THR A 218 4.78 -13.00 24.79
CA THR A 218 4.42 -13.51 26.13
C THR A 218 5.67 -13.98 26.87
N ALA A 219 6.47 -13.03 27.32
CA ALA A 219 7.52 -13.23 28.32
C ALA A 219 7.56 -12.05 29.29
#